data_AF-A0A1M3L2H5-F1
#
_entry.id   AF-A0A1M3L2H5-F1
#
_cell.length_a   1.000
_cell.length_b   1.000
_cell.length_c   1.000
_cell.angle_alpha   90.00
_cell.angle_beta   90.00
_cell.angle_gamma   90.00
#
_symmetry.space_group_name_H-M   'P 1'
#
loop_
_entity.id
_entity.type
_entity.pdbx_description
1 polymer ?
#
loop_
_entity_poly.entity_id
_entity_poly.type
_entity_poly.pdbx_seq_one_letter_code
_entity_poly.pdbx_strand_id
1 'polypeptide(L)'
;MSVDVTERRGYRVDIDLEHSIAIFRVDGIVRAVSNICPHKHAALIAEGLVVDGTVQCPLHGWTYSIVTGEPLIGSSRLPLYDVHEENGEVWLAEPEEHVPAWMKAL
;
A
#
# COMPACT_ATOMS: atom_id res chain seq x y z
N MET A 1 -1.96 18.57 0.22
CA MET A 1 -0.48 18.51 0.27
C MET A 1 -0.04 17.69 -0.92
N SER A 2 0.70 18.27 -1.88
CA SER A 2 1.25 17.49 -2.99
C SER A 2 2.57 16.87 -2.56
N VAL A 3 2.81 15.63 -3.00
CA VAL A 3 4.03 14.89 -2.67
C VAL A 3 4.61 14.23 -3.91
N ASP A 4 5.94 14.21 -3.97
CA ASP A 4 6.67 13.59 -5.06
C ASP A 4 6.89 12.09 -4.77
N VAL A 5 6.41 11.25 -5.69
CA VAL A 5 6.52 9.79 -5.63
C VAL A 5 7.50 9.35 -6.72
N THR A 6 8.64 8.81 -6.27
CA THR A 6 9.74 8.36 -7.14
C THR A 6 9.91 6.84 -7.09
N GLU A 7 10.51 6.25 -8.12
CA GLU A 7 10.60 4.78 -8.36
C GLU A 7 11.15 3.93 -7.21
N ARG A 8 11.86 4.52 -6.25
CA ARG A 8 12.56 3.78 -5.17
C ARG A 8 12.19 4.23 -3.77
N ARG A 9 11.13 5.03 -3.64
CA ARG A 9 10.70 5.56 -2.36
C ARG A 9 9.20 5.36 -2.19
N GLY A 10 8.82 4.65 -1.13
CA GLY A 10 7.43 4.63 -0.69
C GLY A 10 7.03 5.96 -0.06
N TYR A 11 5.80 6.37 -0.31
CA TYR A 11 5.16 7.49 0.36
C TYR A 11 3.99 6.99 1.19
N ARG A 12 4.00 7.32 2.48
CA ARG A 12 2.95 6.91 3.42
C ARG A 12 1.82 7.94 3.45
N VAL A 13 0.60 7.44 3.35
CA VAL A 13 -0.65 8.19 3.59
C VAL A 13 -1.43 7.49 4.68
N ASP A 14 -1.76 8.20 5.74
CA ASP A 14 -2.66 7.71 6.78
C ASP A 14 -4.04 8.32 6.55
N ILE A 15 -5.04 7.48 6.34
CA ILE A 15 -6.44 7.90 6.15
C ILE A 15 -7.16 7.90 7.50
N ASP A 16 -7.02 6.81 8.25
CA ASP A 16 -7.56 6.65 9.59
C ASP A 16 -6.67 5.69 10.42
N LEU A 17 -7.20 5.15 11.53
CA LEU A 17 -6.46 4.26 12.44
C LEU A 17 -6.21 2.86 11.87
N GLU A 18 -7.04 2.41 10.92
CA GLU A 18 -6.98 1.07 10.32
C GLU A 18 -6.37 1.12 8.91
N HIS A 19 -6.40 2.27 8.25
CA HIS A 19 -5.97 2.46 6.88
C HIS A 19 -4.72 3.36 6.80
N SER A 20 -3.55 2.70 6.78
CA SER A 20 -2.28 3.29 6.37
C SER A 20 -1.90 2.72 5.00
N ILE A 21 -1.61 3.58 4.03
CA ILE A 21 -1.37 3.25 2.61
C ILE A 21 0.07 3.63 2.26
N ALA A 22 0.76 2.74 1.54
CA ALA A 22 2.06 2.99 0.94
C ALA A 22 1.89 3.16 -0.58
N ILE A 23 2.26 4.33 -1.07
CA ILE A 23 2.25 4.69 -2.50
C ILE A 23 3.67 4.52 -3.05
N PHE A 24 3.77 3.85 -4.19
CA PHE A 24 5.01 3.66 -4.93
C PHE A 24 4.82 4.08 -6.38
N ARG A 25 5.91 4.42 -7.06
CA ARG A 25 5.95 4.46 -8.53
C ARG A 25 6.72 3.24 -9.01
N VAL A 26 6.15 2.51 -9.96
CA VAL A 26 6.78 1.34 -10.58
C VAL A 26 6.59 1.45 -12.08
N ASP A 27 7.70 1.49 -12.81
CA ASP A 27 7.74 1.61 -14.28
C ASP A 27 6.95 2.84 -14.77
N GLY A 28 7.07 3.96 -14.06
CA GLY A 28 6.39 5.21 -14.35
C GLY A 28 4.95 5.27 -13.83
N ILE A 29 4.38 4.18 -13.33
CA ILE A 29 2.97 4.12 -12.93
C ILE A 29 2.83 4.10 -11.41
N VAL A 30 1.95 4.95 -10.87
CA VAL A 30 1.65 4.97 -9.45
C VAL A 30 0.87 3.71 -9.04
N ARG A 31 1.23 3.16 -7.88
CA ARG A 31 0.63 1.99 -7.24
C ARG A 31 0.41 2.28 -5.76
N ALA A 32 -0.67 1.76 -5.21
CA ALA A 32 -0.99 1.90 -3.80
C ALA A 32 -1.26 0.53 -3.18
N VAL A 33 -0.56 0.25 -2.09
CA VAL A 33 -0.69 -0.99 -1.30
C VAL A 33 -0.90 -0.62 0.16
N SER A 34 -1.34 -1.56 0.99
CA SER A 34 -1.35 -1.33 2.44
C SER A 34 0.05 -1.03 2.94
N ASN A 35 0.19 0.01 3.76
CA ASN A 35 1.40 0.23 4.52
C ASN A 35 1.56 -0.79 5.66
N ILE A 36 0.46 -1.47 6.04
CA ILE A 36 0.41 -2.43 7.13
C ILE A 36 0.78 -3.81 6.60
N CYS A 37 1.94 -4.30 7.03
CA CYS A 37 2.40 -5.63 6.66
C CYS A 37 1.49 -6.70 7.31
N PRO A 38 0.86 -7.61 6.53
CA PRO A 38 -0.07 -8.63 7.05
C PRO A 38 0.58 -9.66 8.00
N HIS A 39 1.91 -9.69 8.08
CA HIS A 39 2.63 -10.59 8.97
C HIS A 39 2.51 -10.20 10.46
N LYS A 40 2.86 -8.97 10.81
CA LYS A 40 2.90 -8.47 12.20
C LYS A 40 2.19 -7.13 12.39
N HIS A 41 1.38 -6.74 11.41
CA HIS A 41 0.59 -5.50 11.41
C HIS A 41 1.43 -4.23 11.66
N ALA A 42 2.69 -4.25 11.24
CA ALA A 42 3.55 -3.08 11.31
C ALA A 42 3.33 -2.21 10.06
N ALA A 43 3.01 -0.94 10.28
CA ALA A 43 2.82 0.07 9.25
C ALA A 43 4.17 0.60 8.72
N LEU A 44 4.95 -0.28 8.08
CA LEU A 44 6.35 -0.03 7.70
C LEU A 44 6.68 -0.37 6.22
N ILE A 45 5.67 -0.64 5.39
CA ILE A 45 5.93 -1.04 4.00
C ILE A 45 6.49 0.13 3.18
N ALA A 46 6.06 1.37 3.42
CA ALA A 46 6.54 2.56 2.72
C ALA A 46 8.05 2.79 2.91
N GLU A 47 8.60 2.36 4.05
CA GLU A 47 10.03 2.40 4.38
C GLU A 47 10.80 1.17 3.87
N GLY A 48 10.13 0.25 3.18
CA GLY A 48 10.71 -0.98 2.66
C GLY A 48 11.70 -0.77 1.51
N LEU A 49 12.56 -1.76 1.33
CA LEU A 49 13.49 -1.80 0.20
C LEU A 49 12.73 -2.13 -1.09
N VAL A 50 12.79 -1.23 -2.08
CA VAL A 50 12.14 -1.40 -3.39
C VAL A 50 13.14 -1.88 -4.43
N VAL A 51 12.89 -3.06 -5.01
CA VAL A 51 13.71 -3.67 -6.07
C VAL A 51 12.78 -4.39 -7.06
N ASP A 52 12.98 -4.15 -8.35
CA ASP A 52 12.30 -4.85 -9.46
C ASP A 52 10.77 -4.95 -9.30
N GLY A 53 10.12 -3.83 -8.91
CA GLY A 53 8.65 -3.77 -8.72
C GLY A 53 8.13 -4.49 -7.47
N THR A 54 9.03 -4.83 -6.54
CA THR A 54 8.70 -5.45 -5.25
C THR A 54 9.13 -4.57 -4.09
N VAL A 55 8.48 -4.76 -2.94
CA VAL A 55 8.85 -4.11 -1.68
C VAL A 55 9.11 -5.16 -0.60
N GLN A 56 10.26 -5.08 0.05
CA GLN A 56 10.60 -5.87 1.21
C GLN A 56 10.27 -5.09 2.49
N CYS A 57 9.40 -5.66 3.33
CA CYS A 57 9.07 -5.11 4.64
C CYS A 57 10.33 -5.08 5.53
N PRO A 58 10.70 -3.93 6.10
CA PRO A 58 11.95 -3.77 6.84
C PRO A 58 11.96 -4.53 8.17
N LEU A 59 10.80 -4.92 8.70
CA LEU A 59 10.72 -5.58 10.01
C LEU A 59 11.21 -7.04 9.97
N HIS A 60 10.72 -7.85 9.03
CA HIS A 60 11.01 -9.30 8.97
C HIS A 60 11.25 -9.83 7.55
N GLY A 61 11.41 -8.96 6.56
CA GLY A 61 11.81 -9.35 5.20
C GLY A 61 10.73 -9.97 4.32
N TRP A 62 9.46 -10.01 4.75
CA TRP A 62 8.37 -10.40 3.83
C TRP A 62 8.36 -9.45 2.64
N THR A 63 8.31 -10.03 1.45
CA THR A 63 8.52 -9.32 0.20
C THR A 63 7.29 -9.51 -0.68
N TYR A 64 6.78 -8.42 -1.25
CA TYR A 64 5.54 -8.40 -1.99
C TYR A 64 5.72 -7.74 -3.34
N SER A 65 4.99 -8.21 -4.35
CA SER A 65 4.79 -7.47 -5.59
C SER A 65 4.00 -6.19 -5.29
N ILE A 66 4.52 -5.03 -5.66
CA ILE A 66 3.81 -3.75 -5.51
C ILE A 66 2.62 -3.67 -6.50
N VAL A 67 2.70 -4.39 -7.61
CA VAL A 67 1.68 -4.39 -8.67
C VAL A 67 0.50 -5.29 -8.32
N THR A 68 0.77 -6.47 -7.76
CA THR A 68 -0.26 -7.51 -7.54
C THR A 68 -0.55 -7.76 -6.06
N GLY A 69 0.27 -7.28 -5.14
CA GLY A 69 0.17 -7.58 -3.71
C GLY A 69 0.61 -9.00 -3.34
N GLU A 70 0.89 -9.86 -4.32
CA GLU A 70 1.26 -11.26 -4.06
C GLU A 70 2.59 -11.34 -3.29
N PRO A 71 2.68 -12.23 -2.28
CA PRO A 71 3.92 -12.43 -1.55
C PRO A 71 4.91 -13.23 -2.41
N LEU A 72 6.12 -12.71 -2.55
CA LEU A 72 7.29 -13.49 -3.02
C LEU A 72 7.92 -14.24 -1.85
N ILE A 73 7.92 -13.61 -0.67
CA ILE A 73 8.35 -14.20 0.60
C ILE A 73 7.27 -13.87 1.63
N GLY A 74 6.63 -14.91 2.16
CA GLY A 74 5.49 -14.80 3.07
C GLY A 74 4.33 -15.69 2.62
N SER A 75 3.17 -15.52 3.27
CA SER A 75 1.99 -16.35 2.98
C SER A 75 0.73 -15.55 2.69
N SER A 76 0.66 -14.30 3.13
CA SER A 76 -0.54 -13.46 2.98
C SER A 76 -0.28 -12.36 1.97
N ARG A 77 -1.29 -12.07 1.15
CA ARG A 77 -1.27 -10.98 0.17
C ARG A 77 -1.27 -9.62 0.87
N LEU A 78 -0.53 -8.67 0.31
CA LEU A 78 -0.58 -7.27 0.69
C LEU A 78 -1.79 -6.60 0.00
N PRO A 79 -2.74 -5.99 0.74
CA PRO A 79 -3.90 -5.35 0.13
C PRO A 79 -3.49 -4.25 -0.86
N LEU A 80 -4.27 -4.13 -1.95
CA LEU A 80 -4.13 -3.08 -2.95
C LEU A 80 -5.21 -2.02 -2.75
N TYR A 81 -4.90 -0.80 -3.15
CA TYR A 81 -5.84 0.31 -3.18
C TYR A 81 -5.91 0.90 -4.59
N ASP A 82 -7.09 1.33 -4.99
CA ASP A 82 -7.26 2.03 -6.26
C ASP A 82 -6.60 3.41 -6.17
N VAL A 83 -5.76 3.68 -7.15
CA VAL A 83 -5.00 4.92 -7.26
C VAL A 83 -4.95 5.36 -8.72
N HIS A 84 -5.08 6.64 -8.96
CA HIS A 84 -4.86 7.22 -10.29
C HIS A 84 -4.01 8.49 -10.19
N GLU A 85 -3.25 8.76 -11.25
CA GLU A 85 -2.47 9.99 -11.40
C GLU A 85 -3.01 10.76 -12.60
N GLU A 86 -3.35 12.03 -12.38
CA GLU A 86 -3.81 12.95 -13.43
C GLU A 86 -3.19 14.32 -13.21
N ASN A 87 -2.61 14.92 -14.25
CA ASN A 87 -1.98 16.25 -14.20
C ASN A 87 -0.90 16.41 -13.10
N GLY A 88 -0.22 15.32 -12.72
CA GLY A 88 0.79 15.31 -11.65
C GLY A 88 0.20 15.24 -10.23
N GLU A 89 -1.11 15.08 -10.10
CA GLU A 89 -1.78 14.84 -8.83
C GLU A 89 -2.15 13.36 -8.69
N VAL A 90 -1.93 12.81 -7.49
CA VAL A 90 -2.25 11.42 -7.16
C VAL A 90 -3.50 11.38 -6.31
N TRP A 91 -4.46 10.58 -6.75
CA TRP A 91 -5.76 10.40 -6.11
C TRP A 91 -5.89 8.95 -5.65
N LEU A 92 -6.21 8.76 -4.38
CA LEU A 92 -6.55 7.45 -3.81
C LEU A 92 -8.06 7.34 -3.68
N ALA A 93 -8.60 6.18 -4.04
CA ALA A 93 -9.97 5.86 -3.69
C ALA A 93 -10.12 5.73 -2.17
N GLU A 94 -11.27 6.14 -1.64
CA GLU A 94 -11.60 5.95 -0.24
C GLU A 94 -11.69 4.44 0.06
N PRO A 95 -11.03 3.93 1.11
CA PRO A 95 -11.14 2.53 1.51
C PRO A 95 -12.60 2.19 1.80
N GLU A 96 -13.08 1.02 1.35
CA GLU A 96 -14.41 0.56 1.74
C GLU A 96 -14.46 0.32 3.26
N GLU A 97 -15.41 0.97 3.93
CA GLU A 97 -15.70 0.67 5.33
C GLU A 97 -16.20 -0.77 5.46
N HIS A 98 -15.52 -1.56 6.29
CA HIS A 98 -16.02 -2.87 6.64
C HIS A 98 -17.13 -2.76 7.70
N VAL A 99 -18.32 -2.31 7.27
CA VAL A 99 -19.49 -2.31 8.14
C VAL A 99 -19.88 -3.76 8.44
N PRO A 100 -19.85 -4.22 9.71
CA PRO A 100 -20.21 -5.58 10.04
C PRO A 100 -21.63 -5.90 9.57
N ALA A 101 -21.88 -7.13 9.11
CA ALA A 101 -23.18 -7.52 8.55
C ALA A 101 -24.37 -7.23 9.49
N TRP A 102 -24.15 -7.28 10.80
CA TRP A 102 -25.17 -6.98 11.81
C TRP A 102 -25.53 -5.48 11.90
N MET A 103 -24.65 -4.56 11.48
CA MET A 103 -24.95 -3.12 11.41
C MET A 103 -25.66 -2.72 10.11
N LYS A 104 -25.53 -3.49 9.02
CA LYS A 104 -26.16 -3.20 7.73
C LYS A 104 -27.69 -3.43 7.71
N ALA A 105 -28.23 -4.04 8.77
CA ALA A 105 -29.64 -4.40 8.89
C ALA A 105 -30.45 -3.45 9.80
N LEU A 106 -29.84 -2.34 10.25
CA LEU A 106 -30.48 -1.23 10.95
C LEU A 106 -30.82 -0.10 9.97
#